data_AF-A0A941F8T3-F1
#
_entry.id   AF-A0A941F8T3-F1
#
_cell.length_a   1.000
_cell.length_b   1.000
_cell.length_c   1.000
_cell.angle_alpha   90.00
_cell.angle_beta   90.00
_cell.angle_gamma   90.00
#
_symmetry.space_group_name_H-M   'P 1'
#
loop_
_entity.id
_entity.type
_entity.pdbx_description
1 polymer ?
#
loop_
_entity_poly.entity_id
_entity_poly.type
_entity_poly.pdbx_seq_one_letter_code
_entity_poly.pdbx_strand_id
1 'polypeptide(L)'
;METVILSAKNRNEYVELTTGVKLVTIEVSRQNCKDVLLEVVDEQGQSKGKPLEKWLPQIKAKNIAGLRFMMNDFSTKPIEIKLTWK
;
A
#
# COMPACT_ATOMS: atom_id res chain seq x y z
N MET A 1 13.11 3.61 2.59
CA MET A 1 12.60 2.73 1.50
C MET A 1 12.21 1.43 2.16
N GLU A 2 10.99 0.97 1.91
CA GLU A 2 10.47 -0.27 2.47
C GLU A 2 9.89 -1.14 1.35
N THR A 3 9.95 -2.46 1.51
CA THR A 3 9.45 -3.41 0.51
C THR A 3 8.46 -4.35 1.18
N VAL A 4 7.25 -4.37 0.65
CA VAL A 4 6.16 -5.22 1.09
C VAL A 4 5.99 -6.34 0.08
N ILE A 5 5.89 -7.58 0.56
CA ILE A 5 5.63 -8.75 -0.29
C ILE A 5 4.28 -9.34 0.10
N LEU A 6 3.28 -9.16 -0.76
CA LEU A 6 2.00 -9.82 -0.58
C LEU A 6 2.00 -11.17 -1.29
N SER A 7 1.49 -12.19 -0.61
CA SER A 7 1.38 -13.55 -1.13
C SER A 7 0.19 -14.28 -0.52
N ALA A 8 -0.10 -15.50 -1.01
CA ALA A 8 -1.15 -16.34 -0.43
C ALA A 8 -0.93 -16.68 1.07
N LYS A 9 0.32 -16.62 1.56
CA LYS A 9 0.67 -16.81 2.99
C LYS A 9 0.52 -15.51 3.79
N ASN A 10 0.93 -14.39 3.20
CA ASN A 10 0.91 -13.05 3.81
C ASN A 10 0.05 -12.13 2.96
N ARG A 11 -1.26 -12.19 3.21
CA ARG A 11 -2.27 -11.51 2.37
C ARG A 11 -2.52 -10.07 2.78
N ASN A 12 -2.18 -9.75 4.02
CA ASN A 12 -2.38 -8.44 4.61
C ASN A 12 -1.06 -8.00 5.21
N GLU A 13 -0.58 -6.84 4.80
CA GLU A 13 0.64 -6.24 5.32
C GLU A 13 0.36 -4.80 5.70
N TYR A 14 0.89 -4.37 6.83
CA TYR A 14 0.76 -3.01 7.32
C TYR A 14 2.13 -2.38 7.46
N VAL A 15 2.27 -1.20 6.89
CA VAL A 15 3.48 -0.38 6.96
C VAL A 15 3.15 0.86 7.77
N GLU A 16 3.77 0.97 8.94
CA GLU A 16 3.72 2.18 9.74
C GLU A 16 4.70 3.21 9.17
N LEU A 17 4.24 4.44 9.01
CA LEU A 17 5.05 5.54 8.50
C LEU A 17 5.37 6.50 9.64
N THR A 18 6.51 7.18 9.52
CA THR A 18 6.85 8.28 10.44
C THR A 18 5.82 9.41 10.32
N THR A 19 5.53 10.09 11.42
CA THR A 19 4.60 11.23 11.47
C THR A 19 4.95 12.32 10.45
N GLY A 20 3.93 12.93 9.85
CA GLY A 20 4.10 14.05 8.93
C GLY A 20 4.41 13.69 7.47
N VAL A 21 4.35 12.42 7.07
CA VAL A 21 4.49 12.01 5.66
C VAL A 21 3.35 12.59 4.82
N LYS A 22 3.72 13.18 3.68
CA LYS A 22 2.77 13.83 2.75
C LYS A 22 2.73 13.19 1.38
N LEU A 23 3.80 12.47 1.02
CA LEU A 23 3.94 11.80 -0.25
C LEU A 23 4.53 10.42 -0.04
N VAL A 24 3.85 9.41 -0.59
CA VAL A 24 4.41 8.06 -0.72
C VAL A 24 4.44 7.70 -2.20
N THR A 25 5.60 7.34 -2.73
CA THR A 25 5.75 6.73 -4.05
C THR A 25 5.64 5.22 -3.93
N ILE A 26 4.96 4.59 -4.88
CA ILE A 26 4.69 3.16 -4.93
C ILE A 26 5.21 2.61 -6.26
N GLU A 27 6.04 1.58 -6.19
CA GLU A 27 6.41 0.76 -7.33
C GLU A 27 5.94 -0.68 -7.11
N VAL A 28 5.45 -1.32 -8.17
CA VAL A 28 4.91 -2.68 -8.11
C VAL A 28 5.64 -3.58 -9.10
N SER A 29 5.93 -4.83 -8.71
CA SER A 29 6.63 -5.78 -9.58
C SER A 29 5.81 -6.30 -10.76
N ARG A 30 4.47 -6.13 -10.73
CA ARG A 30 3.55 -6.55 -11.80
C ARG A 30 2.67 -5.40 -12.27
N GLN A 31 2.39 -5.34 -13.57
CA GLN A 31 1.55 -4.31 -14.17
C GLN A 31 0.09 -4.37 -13.69
N ASN A 32 -0.47 -5.56 -13.48
CA ASN A 32 -1.86 -5.73 -13.06
C ASN A 32 -1.94 -6.07 -11.57
N CYS A 33 -2.44 -5.13 -10.75
CA CYS A 33 -2.59 -5.28 -9.30
C CYS A 33 -4.02 -5.00 -8.81
N LYS A 34 -5.03 -5.26 -9.64
CA LYS A 34 -6.45 -5.01 -9.36
C LYS A 34 -7.00 -5.76 -8.15
N ASP A 35 -6.40 -6.90 -7.85
CA ASP A 35 -6.68 -7.76 -6.70
C ASP A 35 -6.09 -7.23 -5.39
N VAL A 36 -5.32 -6.14 -5.41
CA VAL A 36 -4.77 -5.52 -4.20
C VAL A 36 -5.59 -4.29 -3.81
N LEU A 37 -6.12 -4.30 -2.60
CA LEU A 37 -6.70 -3.15 -1.94
C LEU A 37 -5.63 -2.43 -1.12
N LEU A 38 -5.54 -1.11 -1.25
CA LEU A 38 -4.68 -0.26 -0.44
C LEU A 38 -5.54 0.69 0.39
N GLU A 39 -5.39 0.61 1.70
CA GLU A 39 -5.92 1.59 2.64
C GLU A 39 -4.83 2.56 3.09
N VAL A 40 -5.12 3.84 2.95
CA VAL A 40 -4.28 4.92 3.49
C VAL A 40 -4.82 5.28 4.87
N VAL A 41 -4.01 5.12 5.91
CA VAL A 41 -4.37 5.40 7.31
C VAL A 41 -3.78 6.74 7.72
N ASP A 42 -4.59 7.63 8.30
CA ASP A 42 -4.14 8.90 8.84
C ASP A 42 -3.77 8.81 10.33
N GLU A 43 -3.21 9.90 10.89
CA GLU A 43 -2.81 9.98 12.31
C GLU A 43 -3.98 9.86 13.30
N GLN A 44 -5.23 9.99 12.83
CA GLN A 44 -6.43 9.80 13.64
C GLN A 44 -6.93 8.35 13.61
N GLY A 45 -6.26 7.47 12.85
CA GLY A 45 -6.65 6.08 12.65
C GLY A 45 -7.78 5.90 11.64
N GLN A 46 -8.18 6.94 10.90
CA GLN A 46 -9.15 6.80 9.82
C GLN A 46 -8.46 6.22 8.58
N SER A 47 -9.15 5.31 7.88
CA SER A 47 -8.61 4.67 6.68
C SER A 47 -9.46 4.95 5.44
N LYS A 48 -8.81 5.11 4.28
CA LYS A 48 -9.47 5.21 2.97
C LYS A 48 -8.94 4.14 2.03
N GLY A 49 -9.75 3.10 1.81
CA GLY A 49 -9.46 1.99 0.91
C GLY A 49 -9.79 2.28 -0.56
N LYS A 50 -8.86 2.01 -1.47
CA LYS A 50 -9.12 1.91 -2.93
C LYS A 50 -8.21 0.84 -3.55
N PRO A 51 -8.56 0.29 -4.72
CA PRO A 51 -7.65 -0.60 -5.46
C PRO A 51 -6.28 0.06 -5.63
N LEU A 52 -5.20 -0.70 -5.44
CA LEU A 52 -3.82 -0.20 -5.47
C LEU A 52 -3.52 0.58 -6.74
N GLU A 53 -4.01 0.11 -7.89
CA GLU A 53 -3.87 0.76 -9.20
C GLU A 53 -4.38 2.23 -9.22
N LYS A 54 -5.33 2.59 -8.35
CA LYS A 54 -5.87 3.96 -8.26
C LYS A 54 -4.94 4.92 -7.52
N TRP A 55 -3.97 4.39 -6.78
CA TRP A 55 -2.97 5.15 -6.04
C TRP A 55 -1.62 5.18 -6.74
N LEU A 56 -1.42 4.39 -7.80
CA LEU A 56 -0.16 4.42 -8.54
C LEU A 56 -0.01 5.72 -9.34
N PRO A 57 1.21 6.26 -9.46
CA PRO A 57 2.45 5.80 -8.83
C PRO A 57 2.67 6.39 -7.42
N GLN A 58 1.74 7.20 -6.89
CA GLN A 58 1.96 7.95 -5.66
C GLN A 58 0.66 8.28 -4.89
N ILE A 59 0.77 8.29 -3.57
CA ILE A 59 -0.25 8.74 -2.62
C ILE A 59 0.09 10.16 -2.20
N LYS A 60 -0.85 11.09 -2.43
CA LYS A 60 -0.78 12.47 -1.93
C LYS A 60 -1.90 12.68 -0.93
N ALA A 61 -1.55 12.68 0.35
CA ALA A 61 -2.48 12.96 1.45
C ALA A 61 -1.74 13.69 2.57
N LYS A 62 -2.46 14.42 3.41
CA LYS A 62 -1.86 15.07 4.57
C LYS A 62 -1.78 14.05 5.70
N ASN A 63 -0.62 13.97 6.36
CA ASN A 63 -0.40 13.20 7.58
C ASN A 63 -0.74 11.71 7.43
N ILE A 64 -0.10 11.06 6.46
CA ILE A 64 -0.20 9.61 6.31
C ILE A 64 0.56 8.96 7.47
N ALA A 65 -0.14 8.20 8.30
CA ALA A 65 0.45 7.47 9.43
C ALA A 65 0.77 6.02 9.08
N GLY A 66 0.08 5.44 8.10
CA GLY A 66 0.39 4.09 7.65
C GLY A 66 -0.33 3.69 6.38
N LEU A 67 0.08 2.55 5.84
CA LEU A 67 -0.48 1.93 4.65
C LEU A 67 -0.81 0.48 4.93
N ARG A 68 -2.03 0.07 4.59
CA ARG A 68 -2.47 -1.32 4.69
C ARG A 68 -2.73 -1.89 3.31
N PHE A 69 -2.04 -2.97 2.98
CA PHE A 69 -2.18 -3.67 1.72
C PHE A 69 -2.89 -5.00 1.95
N MET A 70 -3.88 -5.31 1.13
CA MET A 70 -4.70 -6.54 1.26
C MET A 70 -4.92 -7.18 -0.10
N MET A 71 -4.65 -8.48 -0.23
CA MET A 71 -4.97 -9.27 -1.43
C MET A 71 -6.38 -9.88 -1.34
N ASN A 72 -7.19 -9.62 -2.36
CA ASN A 72 -8.57 -10.11 -2.47
C ASN A 72 -8.69 -11.46 -3.22
N ASP A 73 -7.65 -11.90 -3.93
CA ASP A 73 -7.65 -13.16 -4.69
C ASP A 73 -6.50 -14.08 -4.22
N PHE A 74 -6.85 -15.34 -3.94
CA PHE A 74 -5.94 -16.35 -3.38
C PHE A 74 -5.14 -17.10 -4.45
N SER A 75 -5.54 -16.99 -5.71
CA SER A 75 -4.85 -17.59 -6.86
C SER A 75 -3.72 -16.71 -7.39
N THR A 76 -3.61 -15.48 -6.90
CA THR A 76 -2.71 -14.50 -7.49
C THR A 76 -1.26 -14.73 -7.07
N LYS A 77 -0.37 -14.65 -8.07
CA LYS A 77 1.08 -14.70 -7.84
C LYS A 77 1.51 -13.61 -6.85
N PRO A 78 2.58 -13.83 -6.07
CA PRO A 78 3.09 -12.82 -5.17
C PRO A 78 3.35 -11.48 -5.88
N ILE A 79 3.15 -10.39 -5.16
CA ILE A 79 3.45 -9.03 -5.63
C ILE A 79 4.40 -8.36 -4.64
N GLU A 80 5.45 -7.76 -5.19
CA GLU A 80 6.39 -6.93 -4.46
C GLU A 80 6.00 -5.48 -4.66
N ILE A 81 5.89 -4.73 -3.57
CA ILE A 81 5.48 -3.33 -3.53
C ILE A 81 6.59 -2.56 -2.82
N LYS A 82 7.30 -1.70 -3.55
CA LYS A 82 8.34 -0.83 -2.99
C LYS A 82 7.77 0.53 -2.68
N LEU A 83 8.11 1.02 -1.49
CA LEU A 83 7.59 2.26 -0.93
C LEU A 83 8.74 3.20 -0.58
N THR A 84 8.60 4.45 -0.99
CA THR A 84 9.49 5.55 -0.59
C THR A 84 8.65 6.76 -0.23
N TRP A 85 9.00 7.48 0.83
CA TRP A 85 8.18 8.60 1.31
C TRP A 85 9.00 9.78 1.82
N LYS A 86 8.33 10.93 1.90
CA LYS A 86 8.85 12.20 2.42
C LYS A 86 7.76 13.03 3.11
#